data_AF-A0A7J4G7U1-F1
#
_entry.id   AF-A0A7J4G7U1-F1
#
_cell.length_a   1.000
_cell.length_b   1.000
_cell.length_c   1.000
_cell.angle_alpha   90.00
_cell.angle_beta   90.00
_cell.angle_gamma   90.00
#
_symmetry.space_group_name_H-M   'P 1'
#
loop_
_entity.id
_entity.type
_entity.pdbx_description
1 polymer ?
#
loop_
_entity_poly.entity_id
_entity_poly.type
_entity_poly.pdbx_seq_one_letter_code
_entity_poly.pdbx_strand_id
1 'polypeptide(L)'
;MRMPAMRAVRVECALPSIDHDFRIRKALESVSWDFRGILGIFDGNLRMMVECITTDSNCPAPGFEIGGIRVVEILEEWKSDYLTHHLMVLEFAAELIGQHFIGNDLCLLAGTNLTSSGLILQLSGRQSSMISFLNSVRGEMPVERVTAAKGMEGLVVRGPTLQQHRIIKVAHDSGWYEVPKKISIRDLATKLGLSKSSVAEQLVKAESEIVGGFLKRSK
;
A
#
# COMPACT_ATOMS: atom_id res chain seq x y z
N MET A 1 -9.97 -33.25 3.49
CA MET A 1 -8.85 -32.52 4.14
C MET A 1 -9.41 -31.22 4.72
N ARG A 2 -9.57 -31.12 6.05
CA ARG A 2 -10.09 -29.89 6.69
C ARG A 2 -9.01 -28.82 6.62
N MET A 3 -9.27 -27.70 5.96
CA MET A 3 -8.42 -26.51 6.08
C MET A 3 -8.38 -26.12 7.57
N PRO A 4 -7.18 -25.86 8.15
CA PRO A 4 -7.12 -25.30 9.50
C PRO A 4 -7.92 -24.00 9.54
N ALA A 5 -8.54 -23.70 10.68
CA ALA A 5 -9.35 -22.50 10.84
C ALA A 5 -8.53 -21.26 10.48
N MET A 6 -8.70 -20.75 9.26
CA MET A 6 -8.10 -19.50 8.85
C MET A 6 -8.74 -18.42 9.73
N ARG A 7 -7.92 -17.74 10.52
CA ARG A 7 -8.36 -16.60 11.35
C ARG A 7 -7.93 -15.28 10.76
N ALA A 8 -6.78 -15.27 10.09
CA ALA A 8 -6.29 -14.14 9.34
C ALA A 8 -5.56 -14.58 8.07
N VAL A 9 -5.67 -13.77 7.02
CA VAL A 9 -5.04 -14.00 5.72
C VAL A 9 -4.39 -12.70 5.23
N ARG A 10 -3.25 -12.85 4.57
CA ARG A 10 -2.62 -11.80 3.78
C ARG A 10 -2.76 -12.17 2.31
N VAL A 11 -3.37 -11.28 1.55
CA VAL A 11 -3.54 -11.37 0.10
C VAL A 11 -2.58 -10.37 -0.53
N GLU A 12 -1.83 -10.82 -1.52
CA GLU A 12 -0.93 -9.97 -2.28
C GLU A 12 -1.36 -10.00 -3.74
N CYS A 13 -1.65 -8.81 -4.27
CA CYS A 13 -1.94 -8.56 -5.67
C CYS A 13 -0.80 -7.71 -6.25
N ALA A 14 0.00 -8.24 -7.19
CA ALA A 14 1.13 -7.54 -7.77
C ALA A 14 0.68 -6.45 -8.74
N LEU A 15 1.44 -5.36 -8.82
CA LEU A 15 1.08 -4.21 -9.65
C LEU A 15 0.71 -4.56 -11.11
N PRO A 16 1.47 -5.39 -11.86
CA PRO A 16 1.12 -5.72 -13.25
C PRO A 16 -0.26 -6.36 -13.42
N SER A 17 -0.75 -7.03 -12.37
CA SER A 17 -2.06 -7.69 -12.37
C SER A 17 -3.21 -6.74 -12.09
N ILE A 18 -2.95 -5.57 -11.49
CA ILE A 18 -3.98 -4.60 -11.07
C ILE A 18 -3.86 -3.24 -11.77
N ASP A 19 -2.78 -2.99 -12.51
CA ASP A 19 -2.55 -1.72 -13.23
C ASP A 19 -3.51 -1.51 -14.41
N HIS A 20 -4.35 -2.48 -14.77
CA HIS A 20 -5.42 -2.26 -15.74
C HIS A 20 -6.61 -1.47 -15.14
N ASP A 21 -6.72 -1.42 -13.81
CA ASP A 21 -7.79 -0.71 -13.11
C ASP A 21 -7.48 0.79 -12.99
N PHE A 22 -8.38 1.63 -13.51
CA PHE A 22 -8.21 3.08 -13.51
C PHE A 22 -8.17 3.70 -12.11
N ARG A 23 -8.80 3.06 -11.12
CA ARG A 23 -8.75 3.47 -9.71
C ARG A 23 -7.36 3.25 -9.14
N ILE A 24 -6.76 2.10 -9.45
CA ILE A 24 -5.40 1.75 -9.03
C ILE A 24 -4.39 2.71 -9.67
N ARG A 25 -4.48 2.97 -10.98
CA ARG A 25 -3.63 3.96 -11.66
C ARG A 25 -3.68 5.34 -11.00
N LYS A 26 -4.89 5.82 -10.68
CA LYS A 26 -5.08 7.10 -10.00
C LYS A 26 -4.45 7.09 -8.61
N ALA A 27 -4.67 6.03 -7.84
CA ALA A 27 -4.11 5.91 -6.49
C ALA A 27 -2.57 5.89 -6.51
N LEU A 28 -1.95 5.32 -7.54
CA LEU A 28 -0.49 5.26 -7.70
C LEU A 28 0.18 6.58 -8.10
N GLU A 29 -0.59 7.64 -8.33
CA GLU A 29 -0.03 9.00 -8.34
C GLU A 29 0.52 9.39 -6.95
N SER A 30 0.02 8.75 -5.88
CA SER A 30 0.55 8.85 -4.52
C SER A 30 1.62 7.79 -4.24
N VAL A 31 2.44 8.02 -3.21
CA VAL A 31 3.50 7.09 -2.78
C VAL A 31 2.93 5.84 -2.09
N SER A 32 1.97 6.03 -1.20
CA SER A 32 1.30 4.95 -0.48
C SER A 32 -0.12 5.32 -0.09
N TRP A 33 -0.96 4.29 0.06
CA TRP A 33 -2.24 4.35 0.74
C TRP A 33 -2.25 3.28 1.83
N ASP A 34 -2.22 3.69 3.09
CA ASP A 34 -2.14 2.78 4.24
C ASP A 34 -3.48 2.77 4.99
N PHE A 35 -4.05 1.58 5.20
CA PHE A 35 -5.26 1.44 6.00
C PHE A 35 -5.00 1.78 7.48
N ARG A 36 -5.84 2.64 8.07
CA ARG A 36 -5.71 3.08 9.47
C ARG A 36 -6.88 2.65 10.36
N GLY A 37 -8.06 2.41 9.81
CA GLY A 37 -9.19 1.87 10.57
C GLY A 37 -10.51 1.89 9.81
N ILE A 38 -11.49 1.12 10.27
CA ILE A 38 -12.88 1.20 9.79
C ILE A 38 -13.64 2.19 10.69
N LEU A 39 -14.35 3.13 10.09
CA LEU A 39 -15.23 4.06 10.81
C LEU A 39 -16.66 3.53 10.90
N GLY A 40 -17.07 2.70 9.95
CA GLY A 40 -18.36 1.99 9.98
C GLY A 40 -19.00 1.87 8.60
N ILE A 41 -20.26 1.43 8.61
CA ILE A 41 -21.12 1.38 7.44
C ILE A 41 -22.12 2.53 7.52
N PHE A 42 -22.21 3.33 6.45
CA PHE A 42 -23.09 4.49 6.33
C PHE A 42 -23.87 4.34 5.02
N ASP A 43 -25.20 4.24 5.09
CA ASP A 43 -26.07 4.02 3.93
C ASP A 43 -25.63 2.82 3.05
N GLY A 44 -25.10 1.77 3.68
CA GLY A 44 -24.56 0.58 2.99
C GLY A 44 -23.12 0.72 2.49
N ASN A 45 -22.57 1.94 2.49
CA ASN A 45 -21.20 2.22 2.06
C ASN A 45 -20.21 2.07 3.22
N LEU A 46 -19.02 1.56 2.94
CA LEU A 46 -17.96 1.38 3.93
C LEU A 46 -17.13 2.66 4.04
N ARG A 47 -17.08 3.24 5.24
CA ARG A 47 -16.14 4.32 5.55
C ARG A 47 -14.93 3.76 6.28
N MET A 48 -13.75 4.12 5.78
CA MET A 48 -12.49 3.79 6.41
C MET A 48 -11.56 4.99 6.43
N MET A 49 -10.75 5.03 7.48
CA MET A 49 -9.66 5.96 7.62
C MET A 49 -8.42 5.36 6.94
N VAL A 50 -7.80 6.15 6.08
CA VAL A 50 -6.58 5.79 5.37
C VAL A 50 -5.58 6.93 5.47
N GLU A 51 -4.30 6.60 5.40
CA GLU A 51 -3.25 7.58 5.22
C GLU A 51 -2.78 7.55 3.78
N CYS A 52 -2.97 8.66 3.07
CA CYS A 52 -2.40 8.89 1.75
C CYS A 52 -1.06 9.62 1.91
N ILE A 53 -0.01 9.08 1.32
CA ILE A 53 1.34 9.64 1.41
C ILE A 53 1.74 10.13 0.03
N THR A 54 2.15 11.41 -0.07
CA THR A 54 2.46 12.10 -1.34
C THR A 54 3.83 12.78 -1.29
N THR A 55 4.42 13.06 -2.45
CA THR A 55 5.70 13.78 -2.56
C THR A 55 5.55 15.29 -2.78
N ASP A 56 4.39 15.73 -3.25
CA ASP A 56 4.12 17.05 -3.83
C ASP A 56 2.72 17.58 -3.45
N SER A 57 2.12 17.06 -2.39
CA SER A 57 0.80 17.46 -1.86
C SER A 57 -0.37 17.29 -2.84
N ASN A 58 -0.22 16.50 -3.90
CA ASN A 58 -1.29 16.24 -4.87
C ASN A 58 -2.26 15.14 -4.38
N CYS A 59 -2.75 15.29 -3.14
CA CYS A 59 -3.73 14.39 -2.56
C CYS A 59 -5.14 14.74 -3.05
N PRO A 60 -5.99 13.76 -3.41
CA PRO A 60 -7.38 14.02 -3.77
C PRO A 60 -8.14 14.82 -2.70
N ALA A 61 -8.77 15.92 -3.10
CA ALA A 61 -9.52 16.79 -2.19
C ALA A 61 -10.86 16.17 -1.74
N PRO A 62 -11.43 16.62 -0.61
CA PRO A 62 -12.80 16.24 -0.21
C PRO A 62 -13.82 16.47 -1.32
N GLY A 63 -14.72 15.50 -1.52
CA GLY A 63 -15.69 15.47 -2.61
C GLY A 63 -15.19 14.84 -3.91
N PHE A 64 -13.89 14.52 -4.03
CA PHE A 64 -13.39 13.75 -5.17
C PHE A 64 -13.99 12.34 -5.20
N GLU A 65 -14.42 11.88 -6.38
CA GLU A 65 -15.02 10.56 -6.59
C GLU A 65 -14.37 9.84 -7.77
N ILE A 66 -14.14 8.53 -7.62
CA ILE A 66 -13.62 7.67 -8.67
C ILE A 66 -14.11 6.22 -8.49
N GLY A 67 -14.86 5.70 -9.47
CA GLY A 67 -15.19 4.27 -9.56
C GLY A 67 -15.79 3.65 -8.29
N GLY A 68 -16.68 4.38 -7.59
CA GLY A 68 -17.31 3.95 -6.34
C GLY A 68 -16.50 4.24 -5.07
N ILE A 69 -15.45 5.06 -5.17
CA ILE A 69 -14.65 5.52 -4.03
C ILE A 69 -14.77 7.04 -3.94
N ARG A 70 -15.11 7.57 -2.77
CA ARG A 70 -15.21 9.01 -2.49
C ARG A 70 -14.26 9.43 -1.39
N VAL A 71 -13.60 10.57 -1.56
CA VAL A 71 -12.93 11.27 -0.47
C VAL A 71 -13.98 12.05 0.31
N VAL A 72 -14.20 11.67 1.56
CA VAL A 72 -15.18 12.35 2.42
C VAL A 72 -14.58 13.60 3.04
N GLU A 73 -13.41 13.45 3.67
CA GLU A 73 -12.72 14.55 4.35
C GLU A 73 -11.24 14.22 4.55
N ILE A 74 -10.43 15.26 4.77
CA ILE A 74 -9.04 15.15 5.24
C ILE A 74 -9.07 15.56 6.71
N LEU A 75 -8.72 14.63 7.59
CA LEU A 75 -8.73 14.80 9.04
C LEU A 75 -7.48 15.54 9.53
N GLU A 76 -6.33 15.20 8.96
CA GLU A 76 -5.04 15.76 9.33
C GLU A 76 -4.10 15.77 8.13
N GLU A 77 -3.28 16.82 8.03
CA GLU A 77 -2.15 16.89 7.12
C GLU A 77 -0.88 17.21 7.94
N TRP A 78 0.16 16.40 7.76
CA TRP A 78 1.47 16.70 8.30
C TRP A 78 2.57 16.40 7.30
N LYS A 79 3.70 17.08 7.48
CA LYS A 79 4.90 16.87 6.67
C LYS A 79 5.93 16.16 7.51
N SER A 80 6.39 15.02 7.04
CA SER A 80 7.73 14.54 7.39
C SER A 80 8.76 15.23 6.48
N ASP A 81 10.05 14.95 6.67
CA ASP A 81 11.15 15.63 5.97
C ASP A 81 10.85 15.91 4.50
N TYR A 82 10.23 14.97 3.80
CA TYR A 82 9.72 15.26 2.46
C TYR A 82 8.55 14.43 1.94
N LEU A 83 7.83 13.75 2.82
CA LEU A 83 6.53 13.19 2.47
C LEU A 83 5.45 14.07 3.10
N THR A 84 4.41 14.36 2.35
CA THR A 84 3.19 14.94 2.90
C THR A 84 2.22 13.81 3.15
N HIS A 85 1.82 13.67 4.40
CA HIS A 85 0.92 12.65 4.88
C HIS A 85 -0.46 13.27 5.07
N HIS A 86 -1.47 12.57 4.59
CA HIS A 86 -2.86 12.99 4.63
C HIS A 86 -3.66 11.88 5.30
N LEU A 87 -4.06 12.07 6.55
CA LEU A 87 -5.02 11.18 7.19
C LEU A 87 -6.41 11.58 6.71
N MET A 88 -7.09 10.67 6.02
CA MET A 88 -8.33 10.99 5.34
C MET A 88 -9.37 9.88 5.48
N VAL A 89 -10.62 10.25 5.26
CA VAL A 89 -11.75 9.33 5.25
C VAL A 89 -12.12 9.05 3.80
N LEU A 90 -12.06 7.76 3.43
CA LEU A 90 -12.61 7.27 2.18
C LEU A 90 -13.92 6.54 2.44
N GLU A 91 -14.88 6.77 1.55
CA GLU A 91 -16.12 6.00 1.46
C GLU A 91 -16.07 5.11 0.22
N PHE A 92 -16.34 3.82 0.40
CA PHE A 92 -16.42 2.82 -0.65
C PHE A 92 -17.86 2.38 -0.81
N ALA A 93 -18.34 2.39 -2.05
CA ALA A 93 -19.68 1.95 -2.40
C ALA A 93 -19.95 0.50 -1.94
N ALA A 94 -21.20 0.22 -1.60
CA ALA A 94 -21.66 -1.09 -1.17
C ALA A 94 -21.32 -2.18 -2.20
N GLU A 95 -21.51 -1.91 -3.50
CA GLU A 95 -21.25 -2.87 -4.57
C GLU A 95 -19.77 -3.14 -4.78
N LEU A 96 -18.90 -2.19 -4.40
CA LEU A 96 -17.46 -2.32 -4.58
C LEU A 96 -16.87 -3.27 -3.53
N ILE A 97 -16.99 -2.91 -2.26
CA ILE A 97 -16.51 -3.75 -1.14
C ILE A 97 -17.40 -3.69 0.10
N GLY A 98 -18.28 -2.68 0.22
CA GLY A 98 -19.00 -2.41 1.46
C GLY A 98 -19.86 -3.56 1.96
N GLN A 99 -20.49 -4.31 1.04
CA GLN A 99 -21.34 -5.47 1.37
C GLN A 99 -20.63 -6.54 2.23
N HIS A 100 -19.31 -6.69 2.09
CA HIS A 100 -18.55 -7.71 2.81
C HIS A 100 -18.34 -7.39 4.30
N PHE A 101 -18.59 -6.13 4.71
CA PHE A 101 -18.30 -5.65 6.07
C PHE A 101 -19.57 -5.37 6.90
N ILE A 102 -20.77 -5.42 6.31
CA ILE A 102 -22.05 -5.12 6.97
C ILE A 102 -22.30 -5.98 8.23
N GLY A 103 -21.89 -7.26 8.20
CA GLY A 103 -22.10 -8.19 9.31
C GLY A 103 -21.02 -8.19 10.40
N ASN A 104 -19.97 -7.37 10.27
CA ASN A 104 -18.77 -7.40 11.15
C ASN A 104 -18.08 -8.78 11.28
N ASP A 105 -18.39 -9.71 10.37
CA ASP A 105 -17.77 -11.03 10.29
C ASP A 105 -16.39 -11.00 9.61
N LEU A 106 -16.00 -9.83 9.07
CA LEU A 106 -14.75 -9.58 8.39
C LEU A 106 -14.18 -8.23 8.84
N CYS A 107 -12.87 -8.16 9.04
CA CYS A 107 -12.17 -6.95 9.44
C CYS A 107 -10.86 -6.81 8.66
N LEU A 108 -10.58 -5.59 8.19
CA LEU A 108 -9.27 -5.23 7.64
C LEU A 108 -8.28 -5.01 8.78
N LEU A 109 -7.07 -5.50 8.60
CA LEU A 109 -5.98 -5.37 9.56
C LEU A 109 -4.97 -4.32 9.09
N ALA A 110 -4.27 -3.74 10.05
CA ALA A 110 -3.08 -2.91 9.80
C ALA A 110 -2.06 -3.69 8.96
N GLY A 111 -1.38 -3.00 8.05
CA GLY A 111 -0.53 -3.63 7.03
C GLY A 111 -1.25 -3.89 5.71
N THR A 112 -2.57 -3.63 5.64
CA THR A 112 -3.26 -3.40 4.37
C THR A 112 -2.77 -2.09 3.76
N ASN A 113 -2.24 -2.13 2.54
CA ASN A 113 -1.78 -0.95 1.83
C ASN A 113 -1.75 -1.14 0.31
N LEU A 114 -1.71 -0.03 -0.41
CA LEU A 114 -1.42 0.02 -1.84
C LEU A 114 -0.17 0.88 -2.08
N THR A 115 0.81 0.32 -2.78
CA THR A 115 2.04 1.01 -3.21
C THR A 115 2.38 0.63 -4.65
N SER A 116 3.47 1.18 -5.19
CA SER A 116 4.02 0.74 -6.47
C SER A 116 4.45 -0.74 -6.50
N SER A 117 4.53 -1.42 -5.34
CA SER A 117 4.79 -2.86 -5.27
C SER A 117 3.53 -3.71 -5.47
N GLY A 118 2.35 -3.09 -5.45
CA GLY A 118 1.05 -3.75 -5.54
C GLY A 118 0.16 -3.49 -4.32
N LEU A 119 -0.95 -4.22 -4.27
CA LEU A 119 -1.94 -4.18 -3.20
C LEU A 119 -1.68 -5.33 -2.21
N ILE A 120 -1.62 -4.99 -0.93
CA ILE A 120 -1.61 -5.95 0.18
C ILE A 120 -2.93 -5.78 0.92
N LEU A 121 -3.72 -6.85 1.02
CA LEU A 121 -4.91 -6.90 1.87
C LEU A 121 -4.66 -7.84 3.04
N GLN A 122 -4.80 -7.33 4.26
CA GLN A 122 -4.75 -8.13 5.47
C GLN A 122 -6.13 -8.20 6.10
N LEU A 123 -6.63 -9.41 6.29
CA LEU A 123 -8.01 -9.65 6.71
C LEU A 123 -8.03 -10.62 7.87
N SER A 124 -8.97 -10.43 8.78
CA SER A 124 -9.35 -11.44 9.77
C SER A 124 -10.87 -11.57 9.81
N GLY A 125 -11.36 -12.75 10.15
CA GLY A 125 -12.80 -12.94 10.26
C GLY A 125 -13.25 -14.38 10.24
N ARG A 126 -14.56 -14.56 10.11
CA ARG A 126 -15.18 -15.87 9.96
C ARG A 126 -14.73 -16.49 8.63
N GLN A 127 -14.44 -17.79 8.65
CA GLN A 127 -13.95 -18.52 7.49
C GLN A 127 -14.85 -18.36 6.25
N SER A 128 -16.18 -18.42 6.42
CA SER A 128 -17.15 -18.24 5.32
C SER A 128 -17.05 -16.85 4.69
N SER A 129 -16.97 -15.80 5.51
CA SER A 129 -16.91 -14.41 5.06
C SER A 129 -15.59 -14.11 4.37
N MET A 130 -14.48 -14.64 4.89
CA MET A 130 -13.18 -14.55 4.22
C MET A 130 -13.16 -15.26 2.87
N ILE A 131 -13.72 -16.48 2.76
CA ILE A 131 -13.77 -17.20 1.49
C ILE A 131 -14.62 -16.43 0.47
N SER A 132 -15.78 -15.90 0.89
CA SER A 132 -16.62 -15.06 0.04
C SER A 132 -15.86 -13.82 -0.46
N PHE A 133 -15.21 -13.08 0.43
CA PHE A 133 -14.41 -11.91 0.06
C PHE A 133 -13.26 -12.27 -0.90
N LEU A 134 -12.50 -13.32 -0.60
CA LEU A 134 -11.39 -13.78 -1.44
C LEU A 134 -11.86 -14.19 -2.84
N ASN A 135 -13.04 -14.82 -2.96
CA ASN A 135 -13.61 -15.17 -4.25
C ASN A 135 -14.03 -13.92 -5.04
N SER A 136 -14.61 -12.91 -4.39
CA SER A 136 -14.91 -11.63 -5.03
C SER A 136 -13.65 -10.93 -5.53
N VAL A 137 -12.60 -10.83 -4.70
CA VAL A 137 -11.32 -10.23 -5.11
C VAL A 137 -10.71 -10.99 -6.29
N ARG A 138 -10.73 -12.33 -6.28
CA ARG A 138 -10.22 -13.15 -7.40
C ARG A 138 -11.03 -13.00 -8.68
N GLY A 139 -12.30 -12.60 -8.59
CA GLY A 139 -13.14 -12.29 -9.74
C GLY A 139 -12.78 -10.96 -10.40
N GLU A 140 -12.36 -9.99 -9.60
CA GLU A 140 -12.00 -8.63 -10.05
C GLU A 140 -10.53 -8.49 -10.44
N MET A 141 -9.62 -9.21 -9.77
CA MET A 141 -8.18 -9.12 -10.00
C MET A 141 -7.44 -10.45 -9.76
N PRO A 142 -6.36 -10.71 -10.52
CA PRO A 142 -5.47 -11.83 -10.21
C PRO A 142 -4.88 -11.69 -8.81
N VAL A 143 -4.86 -12.82 -8.08
CA VAL A 143 -4.25 -12.92 -6.74
C VAL A 143 -3.03 -13.82 -6.84
N GLU A 144 -1.84 -13.26 -6.67
CA GLU A 144 -0.57 -14.00 -6.78
C GLU A 144 -0.33 -14.86 -5.55
N ARG A 145 -0.64 -14.34 -4.35
CA ARG A 145 -0.37 -15.07 -3.12
C ARG A 145 -1.44 -14.83 -2.06
N VAL A 146 -1.87 -15.92 -1.44
CA VAL A 146 -2.66 -15.91 -0.20
C VAL A 146 -1.86 -16.63 0.87
N THR A 147 -1.46 -15.90 1.90
CA THR A 147 -0.75 -16.44 3.06
C THR A 147 -1.72 -16.50 4.24
N ALA A 148 -2.07 -17.71 4.68
CA ALA A 148 -2.80 -17.88 5.93
C ALA A 148 -1.85 -17.66 7.11
N ALA A 149 -2.23 -16.80 8.05
CA ALA A 149 -1.46 -16.55 9.25
C ALA A 149 -1.48 -17.79 10.16
N LYS A 150 -0.36 -18.51 10.25
CA LYS A 150 -0.06 -19.41 11.37
C LYS A 150 0.70 -18.60 12.43
N GLY A 151 -0.01 -17.78 13.20
CA GLY A 151 0.60 -16.79 14.12
C GLY A 151 0.94 -15.45 13.45
N MET A 152 1.71 -14.58 14.12
CA MET A 152 2.01 -13.22 13.65
C MET A 152 3.00 -13.14 12.47
N GLU A 153 3.81 -14.17 12.22
CA GLU A 153 4.91 -14.10 11.23
C GLU A 153 4.45 -13.93 9.77
N GLY A 154 3.25 -14.41 9.43
CA GLY A 154 2.71 -14.30 8.07
C GLY A 154 2.19 -12.91 7.68
N LEU A 155 2.01 -12.02 8.66
CA LEU A 155 1.44 -10.67 8.49
C LEU A 155 2.50 -9.57 8.39
N VAL A 156 3.79 -9.89 8.56
CA VAL A 156 4.86 -8.88 8.59
C VAL A 156 5.15 -8.34 7.19
N VAL A 157 5.09 -7.01 7.03
CA VAL A 157 5.53 -6.30 5.82
C VAL A 157 7.03 -6.53 5.62
N ARG A 158 7.43 -7.03 4.45
CA ARG A 158 8.84 -7.23 4.09
C ARG A 158 9.15 -6.45 2.82
N GLY A 159 10.14 -5.58 2.87
CA GLY A 159 10.56 -4.71 1.76
C GLY A 159 10.93 -3.31 2.26
N PRO A 160 11.56 -2.50 1.40
CA PRO A 160 12.10 -1.21 1.78
C PRO A 160 11.01 -0.29 2.32
N THR A 161 11.36 0.51 3.32
CA THR A 161 10.45 1.52 3.88
C THR A 161 10.09 2.55 2.81
N LEU A 162 8.99 3.28 2.97
CA LEU A 162 8.60 4.34 2.03
C LEU A 162 9.71 5.40 1.84
N GLN A 163 10.44 5.70 2.91
CA GLN A 163 11.60 6.58 2.87
C GLN A 163 12.72 6.01 1.99
N GLN A 164 13.03 4.72 2.13
CA GLN A 164 14.02 4.01 1.31
C GLN A 164 13.60 3.96 -0.17
N HIS A 165 12.33 3.68 -0.45
CA HIS A 165 11.78 3.70 -1.80
C HIS A 165 11.97 5.07 -2.46
N ARG A 166 11.68 6.16 -1.72
CA ARG A 166 11.85 7.53 -2.19
C ARG A 166 13.31 7.88 -2.46
N ILE A 167 14.23 7.48 -1.57
CA ILE A 167 15.68 7.70 -1.77
C ILE A 167 16.15 7.00 -3.04
N ILE A 168 15.72 5.75 -3.29
CA ILE A 168 16.03 5.03 -4.52
C ILE A 168 15.41 5.71 -5.74
N LYS A 169 14.14 6.15 -5.67
CA LYS A 169 13.46 6.82 -6.79
C LYS A 169 14.19 8.11 -7.18
N VAL A 170 14.49 8.98 -6.22
CA VAL A 170 15.23 10.23 -6.48
C VAL A 170 16.64 9.95 -7.00
N ALA A 171 17.31 8.91 -6.48
CA ALA A 171 18.62 8.50 -6.98
C ALA A 171 18.51 8.05 -8.46
N HIS A 172 17.56 7.19 -8.78
CA HIS A 172 17.29 6.72 -10.14
C HIS A 172 16.99 7.86 -11.10
N ASP A 173 16.03 8.72 -10.77
CA ASP A 173 15.60 9.84 -11.62
C ASP A 173 16.70 10.91 -11.80
N SER A 174 17.68 10.93 -10.89
CA SER A 174 18.85 11.81 -10.98
C SER A 174 20.05 11.15 -11.69
N GLY A 175 19.90 9.94 -12.21
CA GLY A 175 20.94 9.20 -12.91
C GLY A 175 22.06 8.66 -12.01
N TRP A 176 21.75 8.37 -10.74
CA TRP A 176 22.69 7.75 -9.79
C TRP A 176 23.11 6.33 -10.22
N TYR A 177 22.22 5.61 -10.89
CA TYR A 177 22.42 4.23 -11.36
C TYR A 177 22.84 4.15 -12.84
N GLU A 178 23.03 5.30 -13.50
CA GLU A 178 23.52 5.34 -14.88
C GLU A 178 25.04 5.20 -14.96
N VAL A 179 25.55 4.82 -16.14
CA VAL A 179 26.98 4.71 -16.42
C VAL A 179 27.34 5.60 -17.63
N PRO A 180 28.14 6.67 -17.45
CA PRO A 180 28.63 7.20 -16.17
C PRO A 180 27.51 7.80 -15.31
N LYS A 181 27.72 7.86 -13.99
CA LYS A 181 26.74 8.47 -13.07
C LYS A 181 26.54 9.94 -13.43
N LYS A 182 25.28 10.38 -13.52
CA LYS A 182 24.93 11.79 -13.80
C LYS A 182 24.89 12.67 -12.54
N ILE A 183 24.90 12.07 -11.35
CA ILE A 183 24.86 12.80 -10.08
C ILE A 183 25.88 12.23 -9.08
N SER A 184 26.48 13.11 -8.28
CA SER A 184 27.35 12.69 -7.17
C SER A 184 26.54 12.40 -5.89
N ILE A 185 27.11 11.63 -4.96
CA ILE A 185 26.47 11.38 -3.65
C ILE A 185 26.27 12.68 -2.86
N ARG A 186 27.14 13.68 -3.09
CA ARG A 186 27.03 15.00 -2.47
C ARG A 186 25.80 15.73 -2.97
N ASP A 187 25.63 15.77 -4.29
CA ASP A 187 24.52 16.49 -4.91
C ASP A 187 23.20 15.78 -4.64
N LEU A 188 23.23 14.44 -4.60
CA LEU A 188 22.08 13.64 -4.18
C LEU A 188 21.71 13.90 -2.72
N ALA A 189 22.69 14.00 -1.82
CA ALA A 189 22.48 14.37 -0.42
C ALA A 189 21.89 15.78 -0.27
N THR A 190 22.39 16.75 -1.04
CA THR A 190 21.82 18.10 -1.08
C THR A 190 20.38 18.09 -1.62
N LYS A 191 20.11 17.35 -2.70
CA LYS A 191 18.77 17.22 -3.30
C LYS A 191 17.79 16.51 -2.38
N LEU A 192 18.28 15.56 -1.61
CA LEU A 192 17.53 14.81 -0.61
C LEU A 192 17.57 15.46 0.77
N GLY A 193 18.12 16.65 0.99
CA GLY A 193 18.18 17.29 2.33
C GLY A 193 18.84 16.46 3.44
N LEU A 194 19.63 15.44 3.10
CA LEU A 194 20.21 14.47 4.03
C LEU A 194 21.72 14.62 4.12
N SER A 195 22.33 14.05 5.16
CA SER A 195 23.79 13.91 5.21
C SER A 195 24.26 12.89 4.16
N LYS A 196 25.49 13.06 3.65
CA LYS A 196 26.07 12.10 2.68
C LYS A 196 26.11 10.67 3.22
N SER A 197 26.45 10.50 4.50
CA SER A 197 26.48 9.20 5.16
C SER A 197 25.08 8.59 5.28
N SER A 198 24.07 9.40 5.62
CA SER A 198 22.67 8.94 5.66
C SER A 198 22.18 8.47 4.30
N VAL A 199 22.45 9.21 3.22
CA VAL A 199 22.06 8.79 1.87
C VAL A 199 22.76 7.50 1.46
N ALA A 200 24.07 7.39 1.70
CA ALA A 200 24.82 6.19 1.37
C ALA A 200 24.29 4.96 2.13
N GLU A 201 24.04 5.09 3.44
CA GLU A 201 23.50 4.01 4.26
C GLU A 201 22.11 3.57 3.79
N GLN A 202 21.21 4.53 3.53
CA GLN A 202 19.85 4.23 3.10
C GLN A 202 19.81 3.59 1.71
N LEU A 203 20.66 4.03 0.78
CA LEU A 203 20.79 3.39 -0.53
C LEU A 203 21.21 1.92 -0.37
N VAL A 204 22.27 1.65 0.40
CA VAL A 204 22.76 0.28 0.62
C VAL A 204 21.70 -0.62 1.27
N LYS A 205 20.99 -0.12 2.29
CA LYS A 205 19.90 -0.87 2.94
C LYS A 205 18.77 -1.17 1.97
N ALA A 206 18.30 -0.15 1.26
CA ALA A 206 17.20 -0.28 0.31
C ALA A 206 17.57 -1.24 -0.85
N GLU A 207 18.80 -1.17 -1.37
CA GLU A 207 19.31 -2.07 -2.39
C GLU A 207 19.40 -3.52 -1.89
N SER A 208 19.89 -3.72 -0.66
CA SER A 208 19.98 -5.05 -0.03
C SER A 208 18.60 -5.69 0.11
N GLU A 209 17.59 -4.91 0.48
CA GLU A 209 16.21 -5.39 0.59
C GLU A 209 15.59 -5.71 -0.78
N ILE A 210 15.85 -4.89 -1.80
CA ILE A 210 15.41 -5.15 -3.17
C ILE A 210 16.04 -6.42 -3.73
N VAL A 211 17.36 -6.59 -3.58
CA VAL A 211 18.08 -7.78 -4.02
C VAL A 211 17.60 -9.01 -3.26
N GLY A 212 17.46 -8.92 -1.93
CA GLY A 212 16.92 -10.01 -1.12
C GLY A 212 15.49 -10.40 -1.50
N GLY A 213 14.66 -9.42 -1.84
CA GLY A 213 13.31 -9.64 -2.36
C GLY A 213 13.31 -10.29 -3.74
N PHE A 214 14.16 -9.82 -4.65
CA PHE A 214 14.32 -10.36 -6.00
C PHE A 214 14.76 -11.84 -5.97
N LEU A 215 15.80 -12.16 -5.21
CA LEU A 215 16.35 -13.52 -5.11
C LEU A 215 15.39 -14.54 -4.46
N LYS A 216 14.45 -14.06 -3.63
CA LYS A 216 13.41 -14.91 -3.04
C LYS A 216 12.23 -15.16 -3.99
N ARG A 217 11.98 -14.26 -4.94
CA ARG A 217 10.96 -14.42 -5.98
C ARG A 217 11.42 -15.33 -7.14
N SER A 218 12.73 -15.55 -7.27
CA SER A 218 13.32 -16.42 -8.28
C SER A 218 13.52 -17.88 -7.83
N LYS A 219 12.96 -18.28 -6.69
CA LYS A 219 12.91 -19.66 -6.19
C LYS A 219 11.46 -20.12 -6.13
#